data_AF-A0A4S8MDB0-F1
#
_entry.id   AF-A0A4S8MDB0-F1
#
_cell.length_a   1.000
_cell.length_b   1.000
_cell.length_c   1.000
_cell.angle_alpha   90.00
_cell.angle_beta   90.00
_cell.angle_gamma   90.00
#
_symmetry.space_group_name_H-M   'P 1'
#
loop_
_entity.id
_entity.type
_entity.pdbx_description
1 polymer ?
#
loop_
_entity_poly.entity_id
_entity_poly.type
_entity_poly.pdbx_seq_one_letter_code
_entity_poly.pdbx_strand_id
1 'polypeptide(L)'
;MFIIAQLSSGLGSYQTGLKSDPPSLYPTVISLFLVFGGIHCAPWNSTFPTHMEQILWRVSAVTVTAFPLVWFSSFVFLLFLNTNNTGRTAAIDLIEAADAIIATFLLPLAYIWARITLIVIAFTELRALPPSAYQTVDWARFIPHI
;
A
#
# COMPACT_ATOMS: atom_id res chain seq x y z
N MET A 1 8.21 -19.95 -6.22
CA MET A 1 8.84 -19.10 -7.26
C MET A 1 8.75 -19.72 -8.66
N PHE A 2 8.93 -21.03 -8.82
CA PHE A 2 8.76 -21.74 -10.11
C PHE A 2 7.36 -21.65 -10.74
N ILE A 3 6.31 -21.46 -9.94
CA ILE A 3 4.91 -21.39 -10.42
C ILE A 3 4.59 -20.04 -11.09
N ILE A 4 5.23 -18.95 -10.69
CA ILE A 4 5.00 -17.60 -11.26
C ILE A 4 5.66 -17.49 -12.64
N ALA A 5 6.83 -18.11 -12.82
CA ALA A 5 7.48 -18.20 -14.12
C ALA A 5 6.70 -19.11 -15.10
N GLN A 6 6.05 -20.18 -14.60
CA GLN A 6 5.19 -21.03 -15.42
C GLN A 6 3.86 -20.37 -15.82
N LEU A 7 3.32 -19.48 -14.99
CA LEU A 7 2.18 -18.62 -15.37
C LEU A 7 2.55 -17.62 -16.47
N SER A 8 3.80 -17.13 -16.47
CA SER A 8 4.33 -16.26 -17.52
C SER A 8 4.63 -17.00 -18.84
N SER A 9 4.79 -18.32 -18.84
CA SER A 9 5.20 -19.12 -20.01
C SER A 9 4.04 -19.68 -20.83
N GLY A 10 2.81 -19.15 -20.67
CA GLY A 10 1.71 -19.36 -21.62
C GLY A 10 0.99 -20.71 -21.59
N LEU A 11 1.30 -21.62 -20.65
CA LEU A 11 0.65 -22.95 -20.59
C LEU A 11 -0.68 -22.98 -19.81
N GLY A 12 -1.21 -21.82 -19.40
CA GLY A 12 -2.46 -21.69 -18.68
C GLY A 12 -3.26 -20.46 -19.07
N SER A 13 -3.24 -20.07 -20.36
CA SER A 13 -4.08 -18.98 -20.86
C SER A 13 -5.54 -19.42 -20.80
N TYR A 14 -6.20 -19.15 -19.68
CA TYR A 14 -7.65 -19.07 -19.66
C TYR A 14 -8.02 -17.98 -20.65
N GLN A 15 -8.68 -18.35 -21.75
CA GLN A 15 -9.33 -17.40 -22.66
C GLN A 15 -10.51 -16.75 -21.93
N THR A 16 -10.24 -15.92 -20.93
CA THR A 16 -11.22 -14.92 -20.53
C THR A 16 -11.33 -14.01 -21.76
N GLY A 17 -12.51 -13.90 -22.36
CA GLY A 17 -12.76 -13.01 -23.52
C GLY A 17 -12.58 -11.53 -23.21
N LEU A 18 -11.79 -11.20 -22.20
CA LEU A 18 -11.39 -9.87 -21.81
C LEU A 18 -10.38 -9.37 -22.83
N LYS A 19 -10.78 -8.30 -23.50
CA LYS A 19 -9.89 -7.50 -24.35
C LYS A 19 -8.62 -7.17 -23.57
N SER A 20 -7.47 -7.18 -24.25
CA SER A 20 -6.17 -6.76 -23.73
C SER A 20 -6.32 -5.59 -22.75
N ASP A 21 -5.70 -5.71 -21.58
CA ASP A 21 -5.85 -4.72 -20.51
C ASP A 21 -5.65 -3.31 -21.06
N PRO A 22 -6.62 -2.40 -20.88
CA PRO A 22 -6.52 -1.06 -21.42
C PRO A 22 -5.34 -0.35 -20.74
N PRO A 23 -4.54 0.47 -21.46
CA PRO A 23 -3.39 1.17 -20.88
C PRO A 23 -3.78 2.11 -19.73
N SER A 24 -5.06 2.49 -19.63
CA SER A 24 -5.62 3.25 -18.51
C SER A 24 -5.69 2.48 -17.19
N LEU A 25 -5.60 1.15 -17.19
CA LEU A 25 -5.72 0.32 -15.98
C LEU A 25 -4.65 0.68 -14.95
N TYR A 26 -3.38 0.80 -15.37
CA TYR A 26 -2.24 1.05 -14.48
C TYR A 26 -2.36 2.36 -13.68
N PRO A 27 -2.56 3.53 -14.30
CA PRO A 27 -2.72 4.77 -13.53
C PRO A 27 -3.97 4.76 -12.66
N THR A 28 -5.06 4.10 -13.06
CA THR A 28 -6.26 3.94 -12.23
C THR A 28 -5.96 3.13 -10.97
N VAL A 29 -5.28 2.00 -11.11
CA VAL A 29 -4.89 1.14 -9.97
C VAL A 29 -3.93 1.87 -9.03
N ILE A 30 -2.92 2.56 -9.57
CA ILE A 30 -1.99 3.38 -8.77
C ILE A 30 -2.76 4.45 -7.99
N SER A 31 -3.66 5.17 -8.66
CA SER A 31 -4.46 6.23 -8.03
C SER A 31 -5.33 5.68 -6.90
N LEU A 32 -5.97 4.53 -7.11
CA LEU A 32 -6.78 3.87 -6.08
C LEU A 32 -5.95 3.55 -4.83
N PHE A 33 -4.77 2.93 -5.00
CA PHE A 33 -3.90 2.60 -3.88
C PHE A 33 -3.35 3.84 -3.17
N LEU A 34 -3.03 4.90 -3.91
CA LEU A 34 -2.58 6.17 -3.35
C LEU A 34 -3.66 6.84 -2.49
N VAL A 35 -4.90 6.89 -2.97
CA VAL A 35 -6.02 7.46 -2.21
C VAL A 35 -6.27 6.62 -0.96
N PHE A 36 -6.29 5.29 -1.09
CA PHE A 36 -6.51 4.39 0.03
C PHE A 36 -5.36 4.39 1.06
N GLY A 37 -4.11 4.60 0.64
CA GLY A 37 -2.98 4.80 1.54
C GLY A 37 -3.04 6.17 2.21
N GLY A 38 -3.28 7.21 1.41
CA GLY A 38 -3.25 8.60 1.83
C GLY A 38 -4.30 8.96 2.88
N ILE A 39 -5.44 8.24 2.93
CA ILE A 39 -6.44 8.45 4.00
C ILE A 39 -5.86 8.20 5.40
N HIS A 40 -4.87 7.32 5.54
CA HIS A 40 -4.19 7.06 6.82
C HIS A 40 -3.33 8.24 7.26
N CYS A 41 -3.01 9.17 6.37
CA CYS A 41 -2.34 10.43 6.72
C CYS A 41 -3.31 11.48 7.27
N ALA A 42 -4.63 11.29 7.20
CA ALA A 42 -5.61 12.26 7.69
C ALA A 42 -5.42 12.64 9.18
N PRO A 43 -5.22 11.69 10.13
CA PRO A 43 -5.00 12.02 11.54
C PRO A 43 -3.56 12.46 11.85
N TRP A 44 -2.85 13.09 10.89
CA TRP A 44 -1.44 13.48 11.06
C TRP A 44 -1.18 14.27 12.34
N ASN A 45 -2.06 15.21 12.68
CA ASN A 45 -1.96 16.08 13.87
C ASN A 45 -2.92 15.67 15.00
N SER A 46 -3.56 14.50 14.90
CA SER A 46 -4.46 14.01 15.95
C SER A 46 -3.70 13.66 17.23
N THR A 47 -4.40 13.71 18.36
CA THR A 47 -3.88 13.29 19.67
C THR A 47 -3.97 11.77 19.82
N PHE A 48 -2.81 11.12 19.93
CA PHE A 48 -2.69 9.68 20.21
C PHE A 48 -2.47 9.45 21.72
N PRO A 49 -2.77 8.25 22.25
CA PRO A 49 -2.54 7.94 23.66
C PRO A 49 -1.07 8.08 24.08
N THR A 50 -0.13 7.74 23.20
CA THR A 50 1.31 7.94 23.40
C THR A 50 1.99 8.58 22.19
N HIS A 51 3.12 9.27 22.43
CA HIS A 51 3.92 9.86 21.36
C HIS A 51 4.52 8.80 20.41
N MET A 52 4.86 7.62 20.94
CA MET A 52 5.38 6.51 20.13
C MET A 52 4.34 5.97 19.15
N GLU A 53 3.08 5.83 19.58
CA GLU A 53 1.99 5.43 18.68
C GLU A 53 1.78 6.47 17.57
N GLN A 54 1.85 7.76 17.88
CA GLN A 54 1.73 8.81 16.86
C GLN A 54 2.84 8.70 15.79
N ILE A 55 4.10 8.49 16.21
CA ILE A 55 5.21 8.34 15.26
C ILE A 55 5.04 7.07 14.43
N LEU A 56 4.74 5.95 15.08
CA LEU A 56 4.51 4.67 14.41
C LEU A 56 3.37 4.76 13.40
N TRP A 57 2.28 5.45 13.74
CA TRP A 57 1.18 5.72 12.83
C TRP A 57 1.65 6.52 11.61
N ARG A 58 2.32 7.67 11.82
CA ARG A 58 2.78 8.54 10.73
C ARG A 58 3.73 7.82 9.78
N VAL A 59 4.72 7.10 10.32
CA VAL A 59 5.67 6.33 9.51
C VAL A 59 4.94 5.23 8.73
N SER A 60 4.01 4.53 9.37
CA SER A 60 3.23 3.47 8.71
C SER A 60 2.31 4.03 7.62
N ALA A 61 1.63 5.15 7.87
CA ALA A 61 0.77 5.85 6.91
C ALA A 61 1.55 6.30 5.66
N VAL A 62 2.73 6.89 5.85
CA VAL A 62 3.62 7.25 4.73
C VAL A 62 4.09 6.00 3.98
N THR A 63 4.45 4.95 4.70
CA THR A 63 4.93 3.68 4.12
C THR A 63 3.86 3.05 3.23
N VAL A 64 2.62 2.91 3.71
CA VAL A 64 1.53 2.30 2.90
C VAL A 64 1.13 3.19 1.72
N THR A 65 1.27 4.52 1.85
CA THR A 65 1.00 5.47 0.76
C THR A 65 2.07 5.43 -0.32
N ALA A 66 3.35 5.35 0.07
CA ALA A 66 4.48 5.34 -0.86
C ALA A 66 4.67 3.99 -1.57
N PHE A 67 4.27 2.88 -0.94
CA PHE A 67 4.44 1.52 -1.46
C PHE A 67 4.08 1.34 -2.94
N PRO A 68 2.89 1.71 -3.45
CA PRO A 68 2.55 1.52 -4.86
C PRO A 68 3.53 2.25 -5.80
N LEU A 69 3.94 3.48 -5.48
CA LEU A 69 4.86 4.25 -6.34
C LEU A 69 6.22 3.56 -6.44
N VAL A 70 6.77 3.11 -5.30
CA VAL A 70 8.08 2.45 -5.26
C VAL A 70 8.02 1.10 -5.98
N TRP A 71 6.98 0.31 -5.73
CA TRP A 71 6.84 -1.02 -6.31
C TRP A 71 6.64 -0.99 -7.83
N PHE A 72 5.75 -0.12 -8.33
CA PHE A 72 5.57 0.06 -9.79
C PHE A 72 6.83 0.63 -10.45
N SER A 73 7.55 1.55 -9.79
CA SER A 73 8.81 2.09 -10.33
C SER A 73 9.90 1.02 -10.44
N SER A 74 10.06 0.15 -9.43
CA SER A 74 10.99 -0.98 -9.49
C SER A 74 10.62 -1.94 -10.63
N PHE A 75 9.33 -2.24 -10.81
CA PHE A 75 8.90 -3.07 -11.93
C PHE A 75 9.27 -2.48 -13.31
N VAL A 76 9.01 -1.19 -13.52
CA VAL A 76 9.40 -0.49 -14.77
C VAL A 76 10.92 -0.48 -14.95
N PHE A 77 11.67 -0.29 -13.87
CA PHE A 77 13.13 -0.32 -13.90
C PHE A 77 13.67 -1.69 -14.34
N LEU A 78 13.13 -2.79 -13.80
CA LEU A 78 13.50 -4.15 -14.23
C LEU A 78 13.18 -4.40 -15.71
N LEU A 79 12.03 -3.91 -16.20
CA LEU A 79 11.69 -4.01 -17.62
C LEU A 79 12.70 -3.25 -18.49
N PHE A 80 13.08 -2.03 -18.09
CA PHE A 80 14.07 -1.24 -18.81
C PHE A 80 15.42 -1.96 -18.89
N LEU A 81 15.91 -2.51 -17.77
CA LEU A 81 17.16 -3.28 -17.75
C LEU A 81 17.08 -4.54 -18.64
N ASN A 82 15.93 -5.22 -18.66
CA ASN A 82 15.73 -6.41 -19.50
C ASN A 82 15.75 -6.08 -21.00
N THR A 83 15.11 -4.97 -21.41
CA THR A 83 15.09 -4.56 -22.82
C THR A 83 16.47 -4.19 -23.36
N ASN A 84 17.38 -3.76 -22.50
CA ASN A 84 18.72 -3.31 -22.88
C ASN A 84 19.78 -4.42 -22.70
N ASN A 85 19.55 -5.60 -23.31
CA ASN A 85 20.37 -6.79 -23.06
C ASN A 85 21.78 -6.73 -23.68
N THR A 86 22.09 -5.72 -24.49
CA THR A 86 23.33 -5.63 -25.26
C THR A 86 24.44 -5.05 -24.37
N GLY A 87 25.42 -5.90 -23.99
CA GLY A 87 26.55 -5.47 -23.14
C GLY A 87 26.31 -5.61 -21.64
N ARG A 88 25.50 -6.59 -21.22
CA ARG A 88 25.23 -6.91 -19.81
C ARG A 88 26.54 -7.21 -19.06
N THR A 89 26.74 -6.55 -17.91
CA THR A 89 27.91 -6.75 -17.04
C THR A 89 27.47 -7.38 -15.71
N ALA A 90 28.41 -8.02 -15.00
CA ALA A 90 28.13 -8.62 -13.69
C ALA A 90 27.55 -7.62 -12.67
N ALA A 91 27.85 -6.32 -12.82
CA ALA A 91 27.26 -5.26 -11.99
C ALA A 91 25.75 -5.08 -12.24
N ILE A 92 25.31 -5.17 -13.50
CA ILE A 92 23.88 -5.07 -13.86
C ILE A 92 23.10 -6.26 -13.30
N ASP A 93 23.67 -7.46 -13.39
CA ASP A 93 23.02 -8.67 -12.85
C ASP A 93 22.91 -8.62 -11.32
N LEU A 94 23.92 -8.05 -10.62
CA LEU A 94 23.85 -7.83 -9.18
C LEU A 94 22.76 -6.82 -8.80
N ILE A 95 22.64 -5.72 -9.55
CA ILE A 95 21.62 -4.69 -9.32
C ILE A 95 20.22 -5.27 -9.52
N GLU A 96 19.99 -6.02 -10.60
CA GLU A 96 18.72 -6.69 -10.88
C GLU A 96 18.35 -7.68 -9.77
N ALA A 97 19.31 -8.50 -9.32
CA ALA A 97 19.10 -9.44 -8.22
C ALA A 97 18.76 -8.72 -6.90
N ALA A 98 19.45 -7.63 -6.59
CA ALA A 98 19.18 -6.82 -5.40
C ALA A 98 17.80 -6.17 -5.46
N ASP A 99 17.44 -5.55 -6.58
CA ASP A 99 16.12 -4.94 -6.79
C ASP A 99 15.01 -5.98 -6.69
N ALA A 100 15.19 -7.16 -7.31
CA ALA A 100 14.24 -8.27 -7.20
C ALA A 100 14.03 -8.71 -5.75
N ILE A 101 15.09 -8.84 -4.95
CA ILE A 101 14.98 -9.19 -3.52
C ILE A 101 14.22 -8.09 -2.75
N ILE A 102 14.55 -6.82 -2.99
CA ILE A 102 13.90 -5.68 -2.34
C ILE A 102 12.41 -5.64 -2.69
N ALA A 103 12.08 -5.73 -3.98
CA ALA A 103 10.72 -5.62 -4.50
C ALA A 103 9.81 -6.79 -4.14
N THR A 104 10.36 -8.00 -4.06
CA THR A 104 9.56 -9.22 -3.82
C THR A 104 9.50 -9.65 -2.35
N PHE A 105 10.49 -9.27 -1.53
CA PHE A 105 10.52 -9.68 -0.12
C PHE A 105 10.49 -8.49 0.84
N LEU A 106 11.44 -7.56 0.75
CA LEU A 106 11.61 -6.51 1.77
C LEU A 106 10.48 -5.48 1.75
N LEU A 107 10.10 -4.98 0.58
CA LEU A 107 9.02 -4.01 0.43
C LEU A 107 7.66 -4.59 0.87
N PRO A 108 7.22 -5.80 0.43
CA PRO A 108 5.98 -6.39 0.91
C PRO A 108 5.98 -6.63 2.42
N LEU A 109 7.12 -7.06 2.99
CA LEU A 109 7.23 -7.27 4.43
C LEU A 109 7.05 -5.94 5.19
N ALA A 110 7.72 -4.87 4.75
CA ALA A 110 7.54 -3.54 5.34
C ALA A 110 6.09 -3.05 5.23
N TYR A 111 5.41 -3.29 4.11
CA TYR A 111 4.01 -2.96 3.93
C TYR A 111 3.09 -3.73 4.89
N ILE A 112 3.32 -5.04 5.08
CA ILE A 112 2.55 -5.86 6.01
C ILE A 112 2.72 -5.36 7.44
N TRP A 113 3.96 -5.07 7.87
CA TRP A 113 4.23 -4.52 9.19
C TRP A 113 3.54 -3.17 9.40
N ALA A 114 3.67 -2.24 8.45
CA ALA A 114 2.99 -0.95 8.50
C ALA A 114 1.47 -1.10 8.60
N ARG A 115 0.87 -2.05 7.87
CA ARG A 115 -0.56 -2.34 7.95
C ARG A 115 -0.98 -2.88 9.30
N ILE A 116 -0.24 -3.83 9.86
CA ILE A 116 -0.52 -4.36 11.20
C ILE A 116 -0.46 -3.23 12.23
N THR A 117 0.57 -2.38 12.17
CA THR A 117 0.73 -1.23 13.06
C THR A 117 -0.44 -0.25 12.96
N LEU A 118 -0.88 0.13 11.74
CA LEU A 118 -2.05 1.00 11.56
C LEU A 118 -3.31 0.38 12.16
N ILE A 119 -3.54 -0.92 11.95
CA ILE A 119 -4.71 -1.61 12.49
C ILE A 119 -4.67 -1.62 14.02
N VAL A 120 -3.55 -2.00 14.61
CA VAL A 120 -3.39 -2.05 16.08
C VAL A 120 -3.63 -0.68 16.70
N ILE A 121 -3.03 0.37 16.14
CA ILE A 121 -3.16 1.73 16.68
C ILE A 121 -4.59 2.28 16.46
N ALA A 122 -5.22 2.00 15.32
CA ALA A 122 -6.61 2.40 15.11
C ALA A 122 -7.56 1.82 16.19
N PHE A 123 -7.33 0.58 16.61
CA PHE A 123 -8.09 -0.02 17.70
C PHE A 123 -7.75 0.59 19.08
N THR A 124 -6.49 0.97 19.32
CA THR A 124 -6.13 1.63 20.59
C THR A 124 -6.75 3.03 20.69
N GLU A 125 -6.79 3.78 19.59
CA GLU A 125 -7.47 5.08 19.51
C GLU A 125 -8.99 4.95 19.71
N LEU A 126 -9.63 3.97 19.08
CA LEU A 126 -11.07 3.71 19.28
C LEU A 126 -11.41 3.35 20.74
N ARG A 127 -10.49 2.66 21.44
CA ARG A 127 -10.65 2.33 22.85
C ARG A 127 -10.45 3.54 23.77
N ALA A 128 -9.60 4.48 23.37
CA ALA A 128 -9.21 5.63 24.17
C ALA A 128 -10.03 6.89 23.87
N LEU A 129 -11.22 6.75 23.26
CA LEU A 129 -12.06 7.88 22.90
C LEU A 129 -12.43 8.74 24.12
N PRO A 130 -12.51 10.08 23.95
CA PRO A 130 -12.85 10.97 25.04
C PRO A 130 -14.25 10.64 25.59
N PRO A 131 -14.50 10.86 26.90
CA PRO A 131 -15.80 10.56 27.52
C PRO A 131 -16.99 11.20 26.81
N SER A 132 -16.78 12.33 26.14
CA SER A 132 -17.78 13.03 25.32
C SER A 132 -18.29 12.21 24.13
N ALA A 133 -17.47 11.32 23.56
CA ALA A 133 -17.87 10.43 22.46
C ALA A 133 -18.84 9.33 22.91
N TYR A 134 -18.90 9.05 24.21
CA TYR A 134 -19.84 8.09 24.81
C TYR A 134 -21.13 8.75 25.31
N GLN A 135 -21.22 10.09 25.27
CA GLN A 135 -22.45 10.78 25.65
C GLN A 135 -23.50 10.57 24.56
N THR A 136 -24.68 10.07 24.94
CA THR A 136 -25.80 9.95 24.01
C THR A 136 -26.23 11.34 23.57
N VAL A 137 -26.17 11.59 22.27
CA VAL A 137 -26.75 12.78 21.67
C VAL A 137 -28.23 12.81 22.04
N ASP A 138 -28.67 13.90 22.68
CA ASP A 138 -30.07 14.08 23.03
C ASP A 138 -30.89 14.43 21.78
N TRP A 139 -31.21 13.39 21.01
CA TRP A 139 -31.99 13.49 19.78
C TRP A 139 -33.36 14.11 20.00
N ALA A 140 -33.94 14.02 21.21
CA ALA A 140 -35.24 14.58 21.53
C ALA A 140 -35.23 16.12 21.48
N ARG A 141 -34.08 16.76 21.70
CA ARG A 141 -33.92 18.21 21.62
C ARG A 141 -33.96 18.76 20.19
N PHE A 142 -33.75 17.91 19.19
CA PHE A 142 -33.84 18.26 17.77
C PHE A 142 -35.23 18.09 17.18
N ILE A 143 -36.17 17.53 17.94
CA ILE A 143 -37.58 17.45 17.53
C ILE A 143 -38.22 18.81 17.85
N PRO A 144 -38.66 19.57 16.83
CA PRO A 144 -39.37 20.82 17.07
C PRO A 144 -40.68 20.52 17.81
N HIS A 145 -40.80 21.12 18.99
CA HIS A 145 -42.03 21.15 19.76
C HIS A 145 -42.88 22.29 19.20
N ILE A 146 -43.94 21.91 18.48
CA ILE A 146 -45.06 22.79 18.11
C ILE A 146 -46.06 22.85 19.25
#